data_AF-A0A8J2NW05-F1
#
_entry.id   AF-A0A8J2NW05-F1
#
_cell.length_a   1.000
_cell.length_b   1.000
_cell.length_c   1.000
_cell.angle_alpha   90.00
_cell.angle_beta   90.00
_cell.angle_gamma   90.00
#
_symmetry.space_group_name_H-M   'P 1'
#
loop_
_entity.id
_entity.type
_entity.pdbx_description
1 polymer ?
#
loop_
_entity_poly.entity_id
_entity_poly.type
_entity_poly.pdbx_seq_one_letter_code
_entity_poly.pdbx_strand_id
1 'polypeptide(L)' 'FAVVSGWGCTDRDCEGRMSSVLKRAAVPIVPQNICKEAYPYSIYPSMFCAGFVEGGSKDACRGDSGGPLVVEDGAHRLH' A
#
# COMPACT_ATOMS: atom_id res chain seq x y z
N PHE A 1 -3.68 11.29 1.09
CA PHE A 1 -3.46 10.03 0.33
C PHE A 1 -1.97 9.76 0.30
N ALA A 2 -1.59 8.48 0.26
CA ALA A 2 -0.21 8.04 0.07
C ALA A 2 -0.03 7.44 -1.32
N VAL A 3 1.20 7.42 -1.82
CA VAL A 3 1.57 6.76 -3.06
C VAL A 3 2.49 5.59 -2.73
N VAL A 4 2.11 4.40 -3.19
CA VAL A 4 2.98 3.22 -3.22
C VAL A 4 3.48 3.02 -4.64
N SER A 5 4.72 2.56 -4.80
CA SER A 5 5.30 2.30 -6.11
C SER A 5 6.16 1.05 -6.11
N GLY A 6 6.13 0.30 -7.22
CA GLY A 6 6.91 -0.91 -7.37
C GLY A 6 6.75 -1.56 -8.75
N TRP A 7 7.40 -2.70 -8.91
CA TRP A 7 7.38 -3.53 -10.13
C TRP A 7 6.70 -4.88 -9.88
N GLY A 8 5.95 -5.00 -8.79
CA GLY A 8 5.23 -6.20 -8.38
C GLY A 8 4.21 -6.71 -9.39
N CYS A 9 3.53 -7.79 -9.01
CA CYS A 9 2.45 -8.35 -9.81
C CYS A 9 1.34 -7.32 -10.04
N THR A 10 0.75 -7.36 -11.23
CA THR A 10 -0.41 -6.52 -11.56
C THR A 10 -1.75 -7.24 -11.45
N ASP A 11 -1.74 -8.53 -11.13
CA ASP A 11 -2.91 -9.38 -10.94
C ASP A 11 -2.80 -10.22 -9.66
N ARG A 12 -3.93 -10.79 -9.22
CA ARG A 12 -4.03 -11.53 -7.95
C ARG A 12 -3.23 -12.84 -7.94
N ASP A 13 -3.16 -13.50 -9.09
CA ASP A 13 -2.64 -14.86 -9.17
C ASP A 13 -1.14 -14.88 -9.48
N CYS A 14 -0.56 -13.74 -9.85
CA CYS A 14 0.86 -13.62 -10.21
C CYS A 14 1.28 -14.68 -11.23
N GLU A 15 0.42 -14.97 -12.22
CA GLU A 15 0.66 -15.96 -13.27
C GLU A 15 1.72 -15.47 -14.28
N GLY A 16 2.86 -15.00 -13.79
CA GLY A 16 4.08 -14.77 -14.56
C GLY A 16 4.30 -13.35 -15.07
N ARG A 17 3.56 -12.33 -14.60
CA ARG A 17 3.77 -10.94 -15.06
C ARG A 17 4.08 -10.00 -13.90
N MET A 18 5.34 -10.01 -13.46
CA MET A 18 5.90 -8.82 -12.82
C MET A 18 5.86 -7.67 -13.83
N SER A 19 5.69 -6.45 -13.34
CA SER A 19 5.67 -5.31 -14.25
C SER A 19 7.08 -5.03 -14.78
N SER A 20 7.23 -4.92 -16.10
CA SER A 20 8.49 -4.47 -16.71
C SER A 20 8.73 -2.96 -16.57
N VAL A 21 7.72 -2.22 -16.09
CA VAL A 21 7.76 -0.77 -15.89
C VAL A 21 7.28 -0.43 -14.49
N LEU A 22 7.82 0.65 -13.91
CA LEU A 22 7.43 1.08 -12.57
C LEU A 22 5.94 1.43 -12.57
N LYS A 23 5.19 0.87 -11.61
CA LYS A 23 3.80 1.20 -11.36
C LYS A 23 3.69 2.00 -10.07
N ARG A 24 2.61 2.77 -9.96
CA ARG A 24 2.25 3.51 -8.75
C ARG A 24 0.75 3.46 -8.51
N ALA A 25 0.36 3.42 -7.25
CA ALA A 25 -1.03 3.51 -6.83
C ALA A 25 -1.18 4.53 -5.71
N ALA A 26 -2.22 5.36 -5.80
CA ALA A 26 -2.62 6.25 -4.72
C ALA A 26 -3.63 5.53 -3.83
N VAL A 27 -3.33 5.43 -2.54
CA VAL A 27 -4.13 4.74 -1.53
C VAL A 27 -4.40 5.67 -0.35
N PRO A 28 -5.59 5.61 0.28
CA PRO A 28 -5.84 6.37 1.50
C PRO A 28 -5.11 5.70 2.67
N ILE A 29 -4.66 6.52 3.63
CA ILE A 29 -4.16 6.00 4.91
C ILE A 29 -5.37 5.65 5.77
N VAL A 30 -5.39 4.45 6.33
CA VAL A 30 -6.49 3.96 7.16
C VAL A 30 -6.18 4.24 8.64
N PRO A 31 -7.12 4.81 9.41
CA PRO A 31 -6.96 5.01 10.85
C PRO A 31 -6.62 3.71 11.58
N GLN A 32 -5.75 3.81 12.60
CA GLN A 32 -5.20 2.62 13.28
C GLN A 32 -6.26 1.75 13.96
N ASN A 33 -7.34 2.34 14.47
CA ASN A 33 -8.45 1.59 15.07
C ASN A 33 -9.17 0.75 14.02
N ILE A 34 -9.47 1.32 12.85
CA ILE A 34 -10.11 0.62 11.73
C ILE A 34 -9.18 -0.49 11.21
N CYS A 35 -7.89 -0.19 11.06
CA CYS A 35 -6.87 -1.16 10.67
C CYS A 35 -6.84 -2.37 11.64
N LYS A 36 -6.88 -2.11 12.96
CA LYS A 36 -6.90 -3.19 13.98
C LYS A 36 -8.17 -4.02 13.95
N GLU A 37 -9.32 -3.41 13.66
CA GLU A 37 -10.60 -4.12 13.56
C GLU A 37 -10.69 -4.99 12.30
N ALA A 38 -10.00 -4.59 11.21
CA ALA A 38 -10.05 -5.28 9.93
C ALA A 38 -9.21 -6.58 9.87
N TYR A 39 -8.23 -6.75 10.76
CA TYR A 39 -7.33 -7.90 10.74
C TYR A 39 -7.48 -8.79 11.98
N PRO A 40 -7.46 -10.13 11.83
CA PRO A 40 -7.57 -11.06 12.94
C PRO A 40 -6.30 -11.17 13.80
N TYR A 41 -5.24 -10.42 13.47
CA TYR A 41 -3.93 -10.45 14.11
C TYR A 41 -3.50 -9.07 14.63
N SER A 42 -2.55 -9.06 15.57
CA SER A 42 -2.07 -7.84 16.22
C SER A 42 -1.33 -6.92 15.24
N ILE A 43 -1.89 -5.74 14.98
CA ILE A 43 -1.19 -4.63 14.32
C ILE A 43 -0.41 -3.85 15.38
N TYR A 44 0.93 -3.84 15.26
CA TYR A 44 1.82 -3.15 16.20
C TYR A 44 1.81 -1.63 16.00
N PRO A 45 2.21 -0.83 17.02
CA PRO A 45 2.25 0.63 16.93
C PRO A 45 3.16 1.18 15.81
N SER A 46 4.16 0.41 15.39
CA SER A 46 5.06 0.74 14.28
C SER A 46 4.50 0.40 12.89
N MET A 47 3.28 -0.14 12.82
CA MET A 47 2.60 -0.52 11.59
C MET A 47 1.36 0.34 11.39
N PHE A 48 1.03 0.63 10.13
CA PHE A 48 -0.21 1.30 9.74
C PHE A 48 -0.77 0.63 8.47
N CYS A 49 -2.07 0.83 8.21
CA CYS A 49 -2.73 0.35 7.00
C CYS A 49 -2.90 1.48 5.99
N ALA A 50 -2.79 1.16 4.70
CA ALA A 50 -3.18 2.05 3.62
C ALA A 50 -3.87 1.25 2.51
N GLY A 51 -5.06 1.67 2.09
CA GLY A 51 -5.90 0.89 1.18
C GLY A 51 -7.38 1.23 1.34
N PHE A 52 -8.20 0.76 0.39
CA PHE A 52 -9.64 0.99 0.42
C PHE A 52 -10.34 -0.12 1.19
N VAL A 53 -11.07 0.25 2.25
CA VAL A 53 -11.73 -0.70 3.17
C VAL A 53 -12.85 -1.51 2.48
N GLU A 54 -13.55 -0.90 1.51
CA GLU A 54 -14.60 -1.57 0.74
C GLU A 54 -14.35 -1.42 -0.77
N GLY A 55 -14.48 -2.52 -1.52
CA GLY A 55 -14.47 -2.49 -3.00
C GLY A 55 -13.16 -2.02 -3.65
N GLY A 56 -12.06 -1.95 -2.90
CA GLY A 56 -10.76 -1.52 -3.37
C GLY A 56 -10.15 -2.46 -4.41
N SER A 57 -9.82 -1.94 -5.59
CA SER A 57 -9.10 -2.66 -6.65
C SER A 57 -7.61 -2.27 -6.76
N LYS A 58 -7.14 -1.38 -5.88
CA LYS A 58 -5.78 -0.84 -5.89
C LYS A 58 -5.11 -1.11 -4.54
N ASP A 59 -4.12 -1.99 -4.57
CA ASP A 59 -3.34 -2.42 -3.41
C ASP A 59 -1.90 -2.72 -3.86
N ALA A 60 -0.96 -2.74 -2.93
CA ALA A 60 0.36 -3.30 -3.17
C ALA A 60 0.24 -4.82 -3.33
N CYS A 61 0.95 -5.41 -4.28
CA CYS A 61 0.88 -6.85 -4.54
C CYS A 61 2.21 -7.55 -4.23
N ARG A 62 2.28 -8.85 -4.52
CA ARG A 62 3.51 -9.62 -4.39
C ARG A 62 4.60 -8.98 -5.25
N GLY A 63 5.79 -8.81 -4.64
CA GLY A 63 6.94 -8.20 -5.30
C GLY A 63 7.08 -6.69 -5.10
N ASP A 64 6.11 -6.03 -4.46
CA ASP A 64 6.24 -4.63 -4.02
C ASP A 64 6.85 -4.49 -2.60
N SER A 65 7.06 -5.61 -1.90
CA SER A 65 7.61 -5.64 -0.54
C SER A 65 8.97 -4.94 -0.47
N GLY A 66 9.10 -4.01 0.49
CA GLY A 66 10.31 -3.18 0.66
C GLY A 66 10.30 -1.90 -0.20
N GLY A 67 9.32 -1.73 -1.08
CA GLY A 67 9.10 -0.50 -1.83
C GLY A 67 8.60 0.65 -0.94
N PRO A 68 8.79 1.90 -1.39
CA PRO A 68 8.42 3.07 -0.59
C PRO A 68 6.90 3.30 -0.58
N LEU A 69 6.41 3.79 0.55
CA LEU A 69 5.14 4.49 0.67
C LEU A 69 5.46 5.95 0.97
N VAL A 70 5.08 6.86 0.07
CA VAL A 70 5.35 8.30 0.21
C VAL A 70 4.06 9.07 0.39
N VAL A 71 4.10 10.10 1.23
CA VAL A 71 2.99 11.05 1.41
C VAL A 71 3.49 12.41 0.98
N GLU A 72 2.69 13.11 0.18
CA GLU A 72 2.96 14.51 -0.11
C GLU A 72 2.59 15.31 1.15
N ASP A 73 3.61 15.68 1.92
CA ASP A 73 3.45 16.70 2.95
C ASP A 73 3.39 18.04 2.22
N GLY A 74 2.32 18.81 2.41
CA GLY A 74 2.10 20.11 1.73
C GLY A 74 3.20 21.15 1.99
N ALA A 75 4.20 20.80 2.80
CA ALA A 75 5.49 21.46 2.91
C ALA A 75 6.59 20.47 2.49
N HIS A 76 7.51 20.89 1.63
CA HIS A 76 8.69 20.13 1.22
C HIS A 76 9.58 19.71 2.42
N ARG A 77 9.20 18.67 3.17
CA ARG A 77 10.04 18.05 4.20
C ARG A 77 9.83 16.54 4.18
N LEU A 78 10.70 15.87 3.43
CA LEU A 78 11.00 14.46 3.66
C LEU A 78 11.73 14.39 5.01
N HIS A 79 11.12 13.75 5.99
CA HIS A 79 11.81 13.25 7.19
C HIS A 79 12.00 11.73 7.05
#